data_AF-A0A0C9TP25-F1
#
_entry.id   AF-A0A0C9TP25-F1
#
_cell.length_a   1.000
_cell.length_b   1.000
_cell.length_c   1.000
_cell.angle_alpha   90.00
_cell.angle_beta   90.00
_cell.angle_gamma   90.00
#
_symmetry.space_group_name_H-M   'P 1'
#
loop_
_entity.id
_entity.type
_entity.pdbx_description
1 polymer ?
#
loop_
_entity_poly.entity_id
_entity_poly.type
_entity_poly.pdbx_seq_one_letter_code
_entity_poly.pdbx_strand_id
1 'polypeptide(L)' 'MIQMLVDKGADVHVRMSNGDSVLHVAIHHYTRSRNLLEIVKILVDSGCDPAVCNSDGRTPLHIAAIKGNVSLVKYLL' A
#
# COMPACT_ATOMS: atom_id res chain seq x y z
N MET A 1 8.50 10.60 7.96
CA MET A 1 8.94 10.70 6.55
C MET A 1 7.75 10.60 5.60
N ILE A 2 6.98 9.50 5.58
CA ILE A 2 5.85 9.35 4.64
C ILE A 2 4.79 10.45 4.80
N GLN A 3 4.40 10.78 6.04
CA GLN A 3 3.48 11.89 6.32
C GLN A 3 3.99 13.22 5.73
N MET A 4 5.27 13.55 5.94
CA MET A 4 5.88 14.77 5.39
C MET A 4 5.81 14.83 3.85
N LEU A 5 5.92 13.68 3.16
CA LEU A 5 5.81 13.64 1.70
C LEU A 5 4.38 13.92 1.25
N VAL A 6 3.40 13.30 1.90
CA VAL A 6 1.97 13.56 1.67
C VAL A 6 1.65 15.04 1.93
N ASP A 7 2.10 15.58 3.06
CA ASP A 7 1.86 16.98 3.44
C ASP A 7 2.48 17.97 2.43
N LYS A 8 3.55 17.57 1.72
CA LYS A 8 4.19 18.34 0.65
C LYS A 8 3.53 18.15 -0.72
N GLY A 9 2.42 17.41 -0.81
CA GLY A 9 1.69 17.18 -2.04
C GLY A 9 2.25 16.06 -2.91
N ALA A 10 2.91 15.06 -2.31
CA ALA A 10 3.27 13.85 -3.05
C ALA A 10 2.01 13.17 -3.59
N ASP A 11 1.99 12.85 -4.88
CA ASP A 11 0.87 12.15 -5.51
C ASP A 11 0.85 10.67 -5.11
N VAL A 12 -0.18 10.26 -4.38
CA VAL A 12 -0.39 8.88 -3.92
C VAL A 12 -1.10 8.00 -4.96
N HIS A 13 -1.56 8.57 -6.08
CA HIS A 13 -2.28 7.87 -7.14
C HIS A 13 -1.37 7.39 -8.26
N VAL A 14 -0.07 7.69 -8.19
CA VAL A 14 0.92 7.24 -9.16
C VAL A 14 0.98 5.72 -9.25
N ARG A 15 1.26 5.25 -10.46
CA ARG A 15 1.40 3.83 -10.78
C ARG A 15 2.74 3.54 -11.41
N MET A 16 3.33 2.41 -11.06
CA MET A 16 4.44 1.84 -11.79
C MET A 16 3.98 1.31 -13.16
N SER A 17 4.93 0.99 -14.03
CA SER A 17 4.66 0.43 -15.37
C SER A 17 3.90 -0.91 -15.34
N ASN A 18 4.01 -1.67 -14.26
CA ASN A 18 3.26 -2.90 -14.04
C ASN A 18 1.87 -2.66 -13.39
N GLY A 19 1.45 -1.41 -13.22
CA GLY A 19 0.18 -1.04 -12.61
C GLY A 19 0.17 -1.04 -11.09
N ASP A 20 1.30 -1.38 -10.43
CA ASP A 20 1.42 -1.30 -8.98
C ASP A 20 1.19 0.14 -8.51
N SER A 21 0.23 0.31 -7.59
CA SER A 21 0.05 1.55 -6.84
C SER A 21 1.09 1.66 -5.71
N VAL A 22 1.15 2.82 -5.07
CA VAL A 22 2.00 3.04 -3.89
C VAL A 22 1.77 1.99 -2.80
N LEU A 23 0.51 1.55 -2.61
CA LEU A 23 0.19 0.46 -1.66
C LEU A 23 0.80 -0.88 -2.07
N HIS A 24 0.78 -1.25 -3.35
CA HIS A 24 1.42 -2.49 -3.82
C HIS A 24 2.91 -2.47 -3.48
N VAL A 25 3.59 -1.37 -3.80
CA VAL A 25 5.04 -1.22 -3.56
C VAL A 25 5.36 -1.28 -2.07
N ALA A 26 4.62 -0.51 -1.25
CA ALA A 26 4.82 -0.47 0.20
C ALA A 26 4.65 -1.87 0.80
N ILE A 27 3.57 -2.57 0.45
CA ILE A 27 3.27 -3.89 0.99
C ILE A 27 4.25 -4.93 0.46
N HIS A 28 4.61 -4.90 -0.82
CA HIS A 28 5.49 -5.91 -1.42
C HIS A 28 6.91 -5.88 -0.83
N HIS A 29 7.45 -4.67 -0.60
CA HIS A 29 8.85 -4.48 -0.22
C HIS A 29 9.09 -4.25 1.28
N TYR A 30 8.10 -3.76 2.04
CA TYR A 30 8.29 -3.43 3.47
C TYR A 30 7.58 -4.41 4.43
N THR A 31 7.28 -5.63 4.00
CA THR A 31 6.48 -6.64 4.75
C THR A 31 6.95 -6.92 6.16
N ARG A 32 8.28 -6.88 6.39
CA ARG A 32 8.92 -7.16 7.68
C ARG A 32 9.12 -5.92 8.55
N SER A 33 8.71 -4.76 8.07
CA SER A 33 8.87 -3.51 8.83
C SER A 33 7.80 -3.40 9.91
N ARG A 34 8.22 -3.08 11.13
CA ARG A 34 7.29 -2.89 12.27
C ARG A 34 6.26 -1.77 12.04
N ASN A 35 6.52 -0.87 11.09
CA ASN A 35 5.69 0.29 10.78
C ASN A 35 4.87 0.13 9.48
N LEU A 36 4.82 -1.04 8.84
CA LEU A 36 4.10 -1.20 7.56
C LEU A 36 2.61 -0.85 7.69
N LEU A 37 1.95 -1.30 8.76
CA LEU A 37 0.53 -1.00 8.98
C LEU A 37 0.29 0.50 9.08
N GLU A 38 1.17 1.23 9.77
CA GLU A 38 1.08 2.68 9.91
C GLU A 38 1.28 3.40 8.57
N ILE A 39 2.26 2.95 7.78
CA ILE A 39 2.49 3.50 6.43
C ILE A 39 1.26 3.29 5.54
N VAL A 40 0.66 2.10 5.58
CA VAL A 40 -0.53 1.79 4.77
C VAL A 40 -1.73 2.61 5.22
N LYS A 41 -1.93 2.81 6.53
CA LYS A 41 -2.97 3.70 7.05
C LYS A 41 -2.80 5.12 6.54
N ILE A 42 -1.61 5.71 6.69
CA ILE A 42 -1.33 7.06 6.20
C ILE A 42 -1.66 7.18 4.71
N LEU A 43 -1.25 6.20 3.89
CA LEU A 43 -1.52 6.22 2.45
C LEU A 43 -3.01 6.13 2.13
N VAL A 44 -3.75 5.25 2.80
CA VAL A 44 -5.22 5.11 2.62
C VAL A 44 -5.93 6.38 3.08
N ASP A 45 -5.57 6.92 4.23
CA ASP A 45 -6.11 8.18 4.77
C ASP A 45 -5.79 9.38 3.87
N SER A 46 -4.72 9.28 3.08
CA SER A 46 -4.34 10.27 2.05
C SER A 46 -5.07 10.09 0.71
N GLY A 47 -6.01 9.15 0.62
CA GLY A 47 -6.85 8.91 -0.56
C GLY A 47 -6.38 7.80 -1.49
N CYS A 48 -5.35 7.02 -1.12
CA CYS A 48 -4.89 5.90 -1.95
C CYS A 48 -5.93 4.76 -1.91
N ASP A 49 -6.41 4.33 -3.09
CA ASP A 49 -7.43 3.27 -3.19
C ASP A 49 -6.85 1.89 -2.84
N PRO A 50 -7.31 1.23 -1.76
CA PRO A 50 -6.82 -0.08 -1.34
C PRO A 50 -7.39 -1.24 -2.17
N ALA A 51 -8.42 -1.02 -2.99
CA ALA A 51 -9.07 -2.05 -3.79
C ALA A 51 -8.50 -2.17 -5.20
N VAL A 52 -7.58 -1.30 -5.57
CA VAL A 52 -7.14 -1.20 -6.96
C VAL A 52 -6.27 -2.39 -7.40
N CYS A 53 -6.44 -2.84 -8.63
CA CYS A 53 -5.65 -3.93 -9.20
C CYS A 53 -4.43 -3.41 -9.97
N ASN A 54 -3.31 -4.14 -9.86
CA ASN A 54 -2.19 -4.04 -10.78
C ASN A 54 -2.44 -4.84 -12.09
N SER A 55 -1.46 -4.88 -13.00
CA SER A 55 -1.61 -5.56 -14.30
C SER A 55 -1.75 -7.08 -14.19
N ASP A 56 -1.35 -7.67 -13.06
CA ASP A 56 -1.54 -9.10 -12.76
C ASP A 56 -2.93 -9.39 -12.16
N GLY A 57 -3.79 -8.38 -12.05
CA GLY A 57 -5.09 -8.49 -11.38
C GLY A 57 -4.99 -8.62 -9.86
N ARG A 58 -3.82 -8.34 -9.26
CA ARG A 58 -3.62 -8.38 -7.81
C ARG A 58 -3.97 -7.04 -7.20
N THR A 59 -4.60 -7.09 -6.03
CA THR A 59 -4.82 -5.92 -5.17
C THR A 59 -3.76 -5.87 -4.06
N PRO A 60 -3.63 -4.75 -3.33
CA PRO A 60 -2.84 -4.68 -2.09
C PRO A 60 -3.14 -5.83 -1.12
N LEU A 61 -4.41 -6.23 -0.99
CA LEU A 61 -4.84 -7.36 -0.14
C LEU A 61 -4.27 -8.70 -0.60
N HIS A 62 -4.21 -8.96 -1.92
CA HIS A 62 -3.59 -10.18 -2.46
C HIS A 62 -2.12 -10.29 -2.02
N ILE A 63 -1.37 -9.20 -2.10
CA ILE A 63 0.04 -9.18 -1.68
C ILE A 63 0.15 -9.36 -0.16
N ALA A 64 -0.68 -8.67 0.63
CA ALA A 64 -0.69 -8.81 2.08
C ALA A 64 -0.96 -10.26 2.54
N ALA A 65 -1.89 -10.95 1.87
CA ALA A 65 -2.22 -12.34 2.11
C ALA A 65 -1.05 -13.28 1.76
N ILE A 66 -0.42 -13.11 0.59
CA ILE A 66 0.76 -13.91 0.18
C ILE A 66 1.90 -13.79 1.20
N LYS A 67 2.08 -12.60 1.79
CA LYS A 67 3.15 -12.34 2.76
C LYS A 67 2.79 -12.75 4.20
N GLY A 68 1.55 -13.18 4.45
CA GLY A 68 1.09 -13.64 5.76
C GLY A 68 1.00 -12.55 6.84
N ASN A 69 0.90 -11.27 6.46
CA ASN A 69 0.78 -10.18 7.43
C ASN A 69 -0.67 -10.03 7.90
N VAL A 70 -1.04 -10.78 8.95
CA VAL A 70 -2.41 -10.85 9.48
C VAL A 70 -2.97 -9.48 9.85
N SER A 71 -2.18 -8.61 10.49
CA SER A 71 -2.63 -7.28 10.90
C SER A 71 -2.99 -6.41 9.70
N LEU A 72 -2.21 -6.53 8.62
CA LEU A 72 -2.45 -5.79 7.39
C LEU A 72 -3.64 -6.35 6.61
N VAL A 73 -3.77 -7.68 6.55
CA VAL A 73 -4.95 -8.34 5.94
C VAL A 73 -6.23 -7.89 6.63
N LYS A 74 -6.26 -7.84 7.96
CA LYS A 74 -7.43 -7.38 8.73
C LYS A 74 -7.79 -5.92 8.48
N TYR A 75 -6.81 -5.07 8.17
CA TYR A 75 -7.05 -3.66 7.88
C TYR A 75 -7.54 -3.41 6.46
N LEU A 76 -7.14 -4.24 5.50
CA LEU A 76 -7.50 -4.13 4.08
C LEU A 76 -8.79 -4.89 3.71
N LEU A 77 -9.48 -5.51 4.68
CA LEU A 77 -10.79 -6.16 4.54
C LEU A 77 -11.90 -5.20 4.96
#